data_AF-A0A0Q9END3-F1
#
_entry.id   AF-A0A0Q9END3-F1
#
_cell.length_a   1.000
_cell.length_b   1.000
_cell.length_c   1.000
_cell.angle_alpha   90.00
_cell.angle_beta   90.00
_cell.angle_gamma   90.00
#
_symmetry.space_group_name_H-M   'P 1'
#
loop_
_entity.id
_entity.type
_entity.pdbx_description
1 polymer ?
#
loop_
_entity_poly.entity_id
_entity_poly.type
_entity_poly.pdbx_seq_one_letter_code
_entity_poly.pdbx_strand_id
1 'polypeptide(L)'
;MQLIAIVLVVIGALITPFYFHALVRFRRILLAERPAITDRRGSPSFFFTGMPRAADPNVGVAIVGAAFGPIARELKDPNATRYARRIRLSLLVGVPAYLVAFAIMIAGAP
;
A
#
# COMPACT_ATOMS: atom_id res chain seq x y z
N MET A 1 -4.95 0.74 28.36
CA MET A 1 -4.77 1.43 27.06
C MET A 1 -3.47 1.06 26.37
N GLN A 2 -2.30 1.12 27.03
CA GLN A 2 -1.01 0.75 26.42
C GLN A 2 -0.96 -0.68 25.85
N LEU A 3 -1.48 -1.69 26.58
CA LEU A 3 -1.55 -3.07 26.09
C LEU A 3 -2.33 -3.20 24.77
N ILE A 4 -3.42 -2.43 24.62
CA ILE A 4 -4.21 -2.37 23.38
C ILE A 4 -3.39 -1.76 22.25
N ALA A 5 -2.67 -0.67 22.51
CA ALA A 5 -1.78 -0.04 21.52
C ALA A 5 -0.70 -1.02 21.05
N ILE A 6 -0.06 -1.76 21.95
CA ILE A 6 0.96 -2.78 21.62
C ILE A 6 0.36 -3.86 20.70
N VAL A 7 -0.81 -4.40 21.05
CA VAL A 7 -1.50 -5.41 20.22
C VAL A 7 -1.81 -4.86 18.83
N LEU A 8 -2.30 -3.62 18.74
CA LEU A 8 -2.59 -2.98 17.45
C LEU A 8 -1.33 -2.74 16.61
N VAL A 9 -0.21 -2.34 17.22
CA VAL A 9 1.09 -2.23 16.52
C VAL A 9 1.54 -3.59 16.00
N VAL A 10 1.43 -4.65 16.80
CA VAL A 10 1.79 -6.01 16.38
C VAL A 10 0.91 -6.47 15.22
N ILE A 11 -0.41 -6.26 15.29
CA ILE A 11 -1.33 -6.57 14.18
C ILE A 11 -0.93 -5.81 12.91
N GLY A 12 -0.68 -4.50 13.02
CA GLY A 12 -0.21 -3.68 11.91
C GLY A 12 1.07 -4.24 11.30
N ALA A 13 2.06 -4.54 12.15
CA ALA A 13 3.37 -5.04 11.74
C ALA A 13 3.29 -6.40 11.05
N LEU A 14 2.40 -7.29 11.51
CA LEU A 14 2.15 -8.57 10.87
C LEU A 14 1.47 -8.40 9.51
N ILE A 15 0.64 -7.39 9.32
CA ILE A 15 -0.04 -7.10 8.04
C ILE A 15 0.91 -6.48 7.00
N THR A 16 1.89 -5.68 7.45
CA THR A 16 2.86 -4.97 6.59
C THR A 16 3.56 -5.84 5.54
N PRO A 17 4.16 -7.02 5.87
CA PRO A 17 4.81 -7.85 4.86
C PRO A 17 3.82 -8.40 3.83
N PHE A 18 2.58 -8.73 4.22
CA PHE A 18 1.55 -9.18 3.27
C PHE A 18 1.13 -8.05 2.33
N TYR A 19 1.03 -6.83 2.84
CA TYR A 19 0.79 -5.63 2.05
C TYR A 19 1.88 -5.43 1.00
N PHE A 20 3.15 -5.39 1.41
CA PHE A 20 4.27 -5.18 0.49
C PHE A 20 4.37 -6.29 -0.55
N HIS A 21 4.19 -7.55 -0.16
CA HIS A 21 4.19 -8.66 -1.10
C HIS A 21 3.06 -8.51 -2.15
N ALA A 22 1.85 -8.18 -1.71
CA ALA A 22 0.73 -7.96 -2.62
C ALA A 22 0.97 -6.74 -3.54
N LEU A 23 1.54 -5.66 -3.01
CA LEU A 23 1.86 -4.45 -3.74
C LEU A 23 2.91 -4.70 -4.83
N VAL A 24 3.99 -5.41 -4.51
CA VAL A 24 5.03 -5.77 -5.49
C VAL A 24 4.46 -6.66 -6.59
N ARG A 25 3.64 -7.66 -6.24
CA ARG A 25 3.01 -8.55 -7.23
C ARG A 25 2.04 -7.78 -8.13
N PHE A 26 1.17 -6.97 -7.56
CA PHE A 26 0.21 -6.17 -8.33
C PHE A 26 0.92 -5.14 -9.23
N ARG A 27 2.00 -4.52 -8.75
CA ARG A 27 2.86 -3.63 -9.56
C ARG A 27 3.43 -4.33 -10.79
N ARG A 28 3.92 -5.56 -10.66
CA ARG A 28 4.46 -6.32 -11.80
C ARG A 28 3.39 -6.56 -12.87
N ILE A 29 2.17 -6.90 -12.46
CA ILE A 29 1.03 -7.06 -13.37
C ILE A 29 0.70 -5.73 -14.07
N LEU A 30 0.60 -4.64 -13.30
CA LEU A 30 0.35 -3.31 -13.84
C LEU A 30 1.41 -2.86 -14.85
N LEU A 31 2.69 -3.13 -14.58
CA LEU A 31 3.77 -2.81 -15.51
C LEU A 31 3.70 -3.63 -16.81
N ALA A 32 3.27 -4.89 -16.72
CA ALA A 32 3.15 -5.78 -17.87
C ALA A 32 1.98 -5.38 -18.79
N GLU A 33 0.86 -4.94 -18.23
CA GLU A 33 -0.37 -4.72 -19.00
C GLU A 33 -0.74 -3.25 -19.22
N ARG A 34 -0.41 -2.37 -18.26
CA ARG A 34 -0.76 -0.95 -18.25
C ARG A 34 0.43 -0.10 -17.75
N PRO A 35 1.59 -0.14 -18.43
CA PRO A 35 2.79 0.56 -17.99
C PRO A 35 2.57 2.08 -17.82
N ALA A 36 1.68 2.67 -18.62
CA ALA A 36 1.33 4.09 -18.53
C ALA A 36 0.83 4.55 -17.14
N ILE A 37 0.25 3.64 -16.34
CA ILE A 37 -0.24 3.95 -14.99
C ILE A 37 0.92 4.01 -13.98
N THR A 38 1.94 3.19 -14.20
CA THR A 38 3.11 3.08 -13.31
C THR A 38 4.29 3.96 -13.75
N ASP A 39 4.27 4.45 -14.99
CA ASP A 39 5.29 5.36 -15.55
C ASP A 39 4.89 6.86 -15.53
N ARG A 40 3.72 7.21 -14.98
CA ARG A 40 3.35 8.62 -14.80
C ARG A 40 4.29 9.28 -13.79
N ARG A 41 5.21 10.10 -14.29
CA ARG A 41 6.00 11.07 -13.50
C ARG A 41 5.05 12.08 -12.87
N GLY A 42 4.73 11.90 -11.59
CA GLY A 42 4.05 12.93 -10.79
C GLY A 42 4.99 14.08 -10.45
N SER A 43 4.44 15.26 -10.13
CA SER A 43 5.20 16.47 -9.75
C SER A 43 6.32 16.27 -8.70
N PRO A 44 6.22 15.34 -7.71
CA PRO A 44 7.32 15.06 -6.78
C PRO A 44 8.38 14.06 -7.28
N SER A 45 8.18 13.40 -8.43
CA SER A 45 9.12 12.37 -8.94
C SER A 45 10.53 12.92 -9.22
N PHE A 46 10.65 14.24 -9.39
CA PHE A 46 11.93 14.93 -9.49
C PHE A 46 12.79 14.79 -8.21
N PHE A 47 12.18 14.77 -7.01
CA PHE A 47 12.93 14.58 -5.77
C PHE A 47 13.48 13.16 -5.60
N PHE A 48 12.98 12.20 -6.39
CA PHE A 48 13.39 10.80 -6.36
C PHE A 48 14.17 10.40 -7.61
N THR A 49 14.63 11.38 -8.40
CA THR A 49 15.41 11.13 -9.62
C THR A 49 16.73 10.42 -9.25
N GLY A 50 16.93 9.20 -9.75
CA GLY A 50 18.10 8.36 -9.43
C GLY A 50 17.83 7.25 -8.40
N MET A 51 16.68 7.26 -7.72
CA MET A 51 16.26 6.15 -6.86
C MET A 51 15.49 5.08 -7.67
N PRO A 52 15.49 3.80 -7.24
CA PRO A 52 14.64 2.79 -7.84
C PRO A 52 13.18 3.24 -7.83
N ARG A 53 12.46 3.13 -8.96
CA ARG A 53 11.03 3.54 -9.06
C ARG A 53 10.10 2.91 -8.02
N ALA A 54 10.53 1.85 -7.35
CA ALA A 54 9.81 1.25 -6.23
C ALA A 54 9.83 2.10 -4.95
N ALA A 55 10.80 3.01 -4.81
CA ALA A 55 10.94 3.94 -3.70
C ALA A 55 10.22 5.28 -3.94
N ASP A 56 9.70 5.52 -5.15
CA ASP A 56 8.93 6.73 -5.45
C ASP A 56 7.52 6.61 -4.85
N PRO A 57 7.14 7.47 -3.88
CA PRO A 57 5.82 7.43 -3.26
C PRO A 57 4.68 7.68 -4.26
N ASN A 58 4.92 8.37 -5.37
CA ASN A 58 3.90 8.58 -6.42
C ASN A 58 3.53 7.26 -7.10
N VAL A 59 4.52 6.39 -7.32
CA VAL A 59 4.30 5.06 -7.89
C VAL A 59 3.50 4.21 -6.89
N GLY A 60 3.83 4.28 -5.60
CA GLY A 60 3.06 3.63 -4.53
C GLY A 60 1.59 4.06 -4.51
N VAL A 61 1.32 5.36 -4.54
CA VAL A 61 -0.05 5.92 -4.55
C VAL A 61 -0.80 5.51 -5.82
N ALA A 62 -0.16 5.54 -6.99
CA ALA A 62 -0.78 5.11 -8.24
C ALA A 62 -1.17 3.62 -8.22
N ILE A 63 -0.31 2.75 -7.67
CA ILE A 63 -0.59 1.32 -7.53
C ILE A 63 -1.75 1.08 -6.56
N VAL A 64 -1.76 1.78 -5.41
CA VAL A 64 -2.87 1.70 -4.45
C VAL A 64 -4.16 2.22 -5.08
N GLY A 65 -4.12 3.35 -5.78
CA GLY A 65 -5.28 3.89 -6.51
C GLY A 65 -5.81 2.91 -7.56
N ALA A 66 -4.94 2.29 -8.34
CA ALA A 66 -5.32 1.24 -9.29
C ALA A 66 -5.89 0.00 -8.61
N ALA A 67 -5.39 -0.35 -7.41
CA ALA A 67 -5.90 -1.45 -6.62
C ALA A 67 -7.31 -1.19 -6.11
N PHE A 68 -7.67 0.05 -5.73
CA PHE A 68 -9.02 0.42 -5.30
C PHE A 68 -9.98 0.75 -6.45
N GLY A 69 -9.44 1.13 -7.61
CA GLY A 69 -10.22 1.49 -8.80
C GLY A 69 -10.74 0.31 -9.64
N PRO A 70 -11.36 0.62 -10.79
CA PRO A 70 -11.87 -0.38 -11.74
C PRO A 70 -10.77 -1.13 -12.49
N ILE A 71 -9.59 -0.50 -12.63
CA ILE A 71 -8.42 -1.03 -13.36
C ILE A 71 -8.09 -2.47 -12.96
N ALA A 72 -8.16 -2.81 -11.67
CA ALA A 72 -7.87 -4.16 -11.19
C ALA A 72 -8.75 -5.27 -11.81
N ARG A 73 -9.96 -4.93 -12.30
CA ARG A 73 -10.89 -5.84 -12.97
C ARG A 73 -10.73 -5.85 -14.49
N GLU A 74 -10.10 -4.82 -15.05
CA GLU A 74 -9.86 -4.67 -16.49
C GLU A 74 -8.56 -5.35 -16.93
N LEU A 75 -7.69 -5.72 -15.98
CA LEU A 75 -6.47 -6.48 -16.23
C LEU A 75 -6.81 -7.92 -16.62
N LYS A 76 -6.02 -8.47 -17.55
CA LYS A 76 -6.15 -9.83 -18.08
C LYS A 76 -5.62 -10.87 -17.10
N ASP A 77 -4.65 -10.54 -16.24
CA ASP A 77 -4.14 -11.48 -15.24
C ASP A 77 -5.21 -11.79 -14.18
N PRO A 78 -5.65 -13.06 -14.02
CA PRO A 78 -6.66 -13.44 -13.04
C PRO A 78 -6.23 -13.16 -11.59
N ASN A 79 -4.93 -13.09 -11.31
CA ASN A 79 -4.40 -12.75 -10.00
C ASN A 79 -4.45 -11.25 -9.70
N ALA A 80 -4.69 -10.39 -10.69
CA ALA A 80 -4.75 -8.94 -10.50
C ALA A 80 -5.80 -8.56 -9.44
N THR A 81 -7.01 -9.11 -9.56
CA THR A 81 -8.11 -8.89 -8.61
C THR A 81 -7.79 -9.44 -7.22
N ARG A 82 -7.08 -10.59 -7.15
CA ARG A 82 -6.67 -11.22 -5.89
C ARG A 82 -5.67 -10.35 -5.13
N TYR A 83 -4.65 -9.82 -5.81
CA TYR A 83 -3.66 -8.95 -5.19
C TYR A 83 -4.23 -7.57 -4.86
N ALA A 84 -5.07 -7.00 -5.74
CA ALA A 84 -5.79 -5.77 -5.44
C ALA A 84 -6.66 -5.92 -4.18
N ARG A 85 -7.39 -7.04 -4.02
CA ARG A 85 -8.16 -7.32 -2.81
C ARG A 85 -7.27 -7.42 -1.57
N ARG A 86 -6.11 -8.07 -1.66
CA ARG A 86 -5.15 -8.14 -0.54
C ARG A 86 -4.66 -6.75 -0.12
N ILE A 87 -4.31 -5.90 -1.09
CA ILE A 87 -3.92 -4.50 -0.84
C ILE A 87 -5.04 -3.76 -0.10
N ARG A 88 -6.29 -3.88 -0.59
CA ARG A 88 -7.46 -3.25 0.05
C ARG A 88 -7.63 -3.70 1.49
N LEU A 89 -7.64 -5.01 1.73
CA LEU A 89 -7.82 -5.57 3.08
C LEU A 89 -6.68 -5.17 4.02
N SER A 90 -5.43 -5.27 3.56
CA SER A 90 -4.28 -4.89 4.37
C SER A 90 -4.31 -3.41 4.75
N LEU A 91 -4.72 -2.51 3.84
CA LEU A 91 -4.85 -1.09 4.16
C LEU A 91 -6.06 -0.81 5.06
N LEU A 92 -7.20 -1.47 4.81
CA LEU A 92 -8.43 -1.28 5.58
C LEU A 92 -8.27 -1.76 7.04
N VAL A 93 -7.39 -2.72 7.30
CA VAL A 93 -7.11 -3.21 8.67
C VAL A 93 -5.85 -2.56 9.25
N GLY A 94 -4.76 -2.51 8.49
CA GLY A 94 -3.47 -2.04 8.96
C GLY A 94 -3.44 -0.53 9.25
N VAL A 95 -4.07 0.29 8.41
CA VAL A 95 -4.08 1.75 8.62
C VAL A 95 -4.85 2.12 9.89
N PRO A 96 -6.09 1.66 10.11
CA PRO A 96 -6.78 1.94 11.37
C PRO A 96 -6.04 1.38 12.59
N ALA A 97 -5.44 0.19 12.50
CA ALA A 97 -4.68 -0.37 13.61
C ALA A 97 -3.53 0.54 14.04
N TYR A 98 -2.73 1.04 13.09
CA TYR A 98 -1.65 1.97 13.39
C TYR A 98 -2.16 3.33 13.89
N LEU A 99 -3.20 3.89 13.27
CA LEU A 99 -3.74 5.20 13.67
C LEU A 99 -4.29 5.16 15.10
N VAL A 100 -5.03 4.11 15.46
CA VAL A 100 -5.58 3.95 16.81
C VAL A 100 -4.46 3.71 17.82
N ALA A 101 -3.47 2.86 17.50
CA ALA A 101 -2.31 2.65 18.37
C ALA A 101 -1.57 3.96 18.65
N PHE A 102 -1.33 4.75 17.60
CA PHE A 102 -0.67 6.05 17.67
C PHE A 102 -1.46 7.05 18.51
N ALA A 103 -2.78 7.16 18.30
CA ALA A 103 -3.65 8.02 19.09
C ALA A 103 -3.62 7.66 20.58
N ILE A 104 -3.65 6.36 20.92
CA ILE A 104 -3.54 5.88 22.30
C ILE A 104 -2.17 6.24 22.90
N MET A 105 -1.09 6.11 22.13
CA MET A 105 0.25 6.45 22.59
C MET A 105 0.40 7.95 22.87
N ILE A 106 -0.12 8.81 21.99
CA ILE A 106 -0.11 10.27 22.21
C ILE A 106 -0.95 10.65 23.42
N ALA A 107 -2.18 10.12 23.52
CA ALA A 107 -3.08 10.45 24.62
C ALA A 107 -2.57 9.95 25.99
N GLY A 108 -1.69 8.95 26.00
CA GLY A 108 -1.03 8.42 27.19
C GLY A 108 0.38 8.94 27.43
N ALA A 109 0.86 9.89 26.62
CA ALA A 109 2.14 10.55 26.84
C ALA A 109 2.02 11.55 28.02
N PRO A 110 2.97 11.57 28.96
CA PRO A 110 2.97 12.48 30.11
C PRO A 110 3.16 13.95 29.72
#